data_AF-A0A523KJV0-F1
#
_entry.id   AF-A0A523KJV0-F1
#
_cell.length_a   1.000
_cell.length_b   1.000
_cell.length_c   1.000
_cell.angle_alpha   90.00
_cell.angle_beta   90.00
_cell.angle_gamma   90.00
#
_symmetry.space_group_name_H-M   'P 1'
#
loop_
_entity.id
_entity.type
_entity.pdbx_description
1 polymer ?
#
loop_
_entity_poly.entity_id
_entity_poly.type
_entity_poly.pdbx_seq_one_letter_code
_entity_poly.pdbx_strand_id
1 'polypeptide(L)' 'MSKTRTKNAVKKCNVGAEFYGALDEAVRGLIRDAEARAIGNKRKTLKAVDI' A
#
# COMPACT_ATOMS: atom_id res chain seq x y z
N MET A 1 -1.90 -7.84 3.09
CA MET A 1 -0.83 -7.21 3.92
C MET A 1 -0.56 -8.00 5.21
N SER A 2 0.68 -8.05 5.73
CA SER A 2 1.01 -8.82 6.95
C SER A 2 0.49 -8.13 8.22
N LYS A 3 -0.43 -8.78 8.95
CA LYS A 3 -0.99 -8.29 10.21
C LYS A 3 0.09 -7.91 11.23
N THR A 4 1.20 -8.65 11.27
CA THR A 4 2.33 -8.42 12.17
C THR A 4 3.07 -7.12 11.85
N ARG A 5 3.26 -6.80 10.57
CA ARG A 5 3.92 -5.54 10.17
C ARG A 5 3.08 -4.32 10.53
N THR A 6 1.77 -4.40 10.31
CA THR A 6 0.84 -3.31 10.68
C THR A 6 0.79 -3.11 12.19
N LYS A 7 0.74 -4.18 12.99
CA LYS A 7 0.83 -4.06 14.46
C LYS A 7 2.17 -3.47 14.92
N ASN A 8 3.29 -3.86 14.31
CA ASN A 8 4.60 -3.33 14.67
C ASN A 8 4.80 -1.85 14.26
N ALA A 9 4.12 -1.39 13.20
CA ALA A 9 4.13 0.00 12.79
C ALA A 9 3.33 0.89 13.77
N VAL A 10 2.25 0.36 14.34
CA VAL A 10 1.38 1.09 15.25
C VAL A 10 1.84 0.87 16.70
N LYS A 11 2.73 1.77 17.16
CA LYS A 11 3.33 1.70 18.51
C LYS A 11 2.53 2.40 19.61
N LYS A 12 1.56 3.26 19.23
CA LYS A 12 0.82 4.12 20.17
C LYS A 12 -0.65 3.71 20.38
N CYS A 13 -1.17 2.76 19.60
CA CYS A 13 -2.56 2.32 19.73
C CYS A 13 -2.78 0.89 19.21
N ASN A 14 -3.93 0.31 19.53
CA ASN A 14 -4.30 -1.02 19.07
C ASN A 14 -4.84 -0.95 17.63
N VAL A 15 -4.45 -1.92 16.80
CA VAL A 15 -4.94 -2.04 15.42
C VAL A 15 -6.18 -2.92 15.39
N GLY A 16 -7.34 -2.32 15.13
CA GLY A 16 -8.61 -3.01 14.95
C GLY A 16 -8.61 -3.93 13.73
N ALA A 17 -9.46 -4.96 13.73
CA ALA A 17 -9.52 -5.95 12.64
C ALA A 17 -9.95 -5.33 11.29
N GLU A 18 -10.80 -4.30 11.32
CA GLU A 18 -11.29 -3.60 10.13
C GLU A 18 -10.21 -2.74 9.46
N PHE A 19 -9.19 -2.32 10.23
CA PHE A 19 -8.07 -1.54 9.71
C PHE A 19 -7.24 -2.33 8.70
N TYR A 20 -7.12 -3.66 8.86
CA TYR A 20 -6.36 -4.47 7.91
C TYR A 20 -7.02 -4.50 6.52
N GLY A 21 -8.36 -4.50 6.47
CA GLY A 21 -9.11 -4.44 5.21
C GLY A 21 -8.93 -3.09 4.53
N ALA A 22 -9.17 -2.00 5.27
CA ALA A 22 -9.01 -0.64 4.78
C ALA A 22 -7.57 -0.34 4.33
N LEU A 23 -6.56 -0.82 5.06
CA LEU A 23 -5.16 -0.68 4.68
C LEU A 23 -4.84 -1.46 3.40
N ASP A 24 -5.35 -2.68 3.25
CA ASP A 24 -5.12 -3.49 2.05
C ASP A 24 -5.76 -2.85 0.82
N GLU A 25 -6.97 -2.30 0.96
CA GLU A 25 -7.65 -1.55 -0.10
C GLU A 25 -6.89 -0.27 -0.49
N ALA A 26 -6.45 0.52 0.49
CA ALA A 26 -5.66 1.73 0.24
C ALA A 26 -4.32 1.42 -0.46
N VAL A 27 -3.61 0.36 -0.02
CA VAL A 27 -2.35 -0.05 -0.65
C VAL A 27 -2.58 -0.58 -2.07
N ARG A 28 -3.66 -1.33 -2.32
CA ARG A 28 -4.04 -1.76 -3.67
C ARG A 28 -4.39 -0.57 -4.57
N GLY A 29 -5.05 0.45 -4.04
CA GLY A 29 -5.30 1.71 -4.74
C GLY A 29 -3.99 2.39 -5.15
N LEU A 30 -3.07 2.56 -4.20
CA LEU A 30 -1.73 3.12 -4.44
C LEU A 30 -0.94 2.33 -5.50
N ILE A 31 -1.01 1.00 -5.49
CA ILE A 31 -0.34 0.17 -6.50
C ILE A 31 -0.97 0.37 -7.88
N ARG A 32 -2.30 0.45 -7.99
CA ARG A 32 -3.00 0.71 -9.27
C ARG A 32 -2.63 2.07 -9.84
N ASP A 33 -2.56 3.10 -8.99
CA ASP A 33 -2.17 4.44 -9.42
C ASP A 33 -0.70 4.49 -9.84
N ALA A 34 0.17 3.80 -9.09
CA ALA A 34 1.57 3.66 -9.45
C ALA A 34 1.77 2.87 -10.75
N GLU A 35 0.97 1.83 -10.98
CA GLU A 35 0.99 1.06 -12.22
C GLU A 35 0.52 1.92 -13.40
N ALA A 36 -0.55 2.71 -13.22
CA ALA A 36 -1.02 3.65 -14.24
C ALA A 36 0.06 4.69 -14.58
N ARG A 37 0.77 5.22 -13.58
CA ARG A 37 1.89 6.15 -13.78
C ARG A 37 3.09 5.48 -14.46
N ALA A 38 3.45 4.27 -14.06
CA ALA A 38 4.53 3.51 -14.68
C ALA A 38 4.22 3.18 -16.15
N ILE A 39 3.00 2.73 -16.45
CA ILE A 39 2.52 2.48 -17.81
C ILE A 39 2.51 3.78 -18.64
N GLY A 40 2.01 4.89 -18.08
CA GLY A 40 2.04 6.20 -18.71
C GLY A 40 3.47 6.67 -19.04
N ASN A 41 4.41 6.33 -18.17
CA ASN A 41 5.85 6.59 -18.34
C ASN A 41 6.57 5.54 -19.21
N LYS A 42 5.84 4.58 -19.83
CA LYS A 42 6.38 3.45 -20.62
C LYS A 42 7.37 2.57 -19.86
N ARG A 43 7.27 2.51 -18.53
CA ARG A 43 8.15 1.70 -17.68
C ARG A 43 7.45 0.38 -17.35
N LYS A 44 8.17 -0.73 -17.53
CA LYS A 44 7.73 -2.08 -17.12
C LYS A 44 8.10 -2.41 -15.66
N THR A 45 8.55 -1.42 -14.90
CA THR A 45 9.03 -1.59 -13.54
C THR A 45 8.52 -0.43 -12.70
N LEU A 46 7.71 -0.73 -11.69
CA LEU A 46 7.28 0.22 -10.67
C LEU A 46 8.52 0.76 -9.94
N LYS A 47 8.82 2.04 -10.08
CA LYS A 47 9.87 2.72 -9.31
C LYS A 47 9.25 3.53 -8.17
N ALA A 48 10.06 3.89 -7.19
CA ALA A 48 9.65 4.74 -6.07
C ALA A 48 9.10 6.12 -6.52
N VAL A 49 9.31 6.52 -7.77
CA VAL A 49 8.76 7.75 -8.36
C VAL A 49 7.30 7.59 -8.79
N ASP A 50 6.83 6.35 -8.93
CA ASP A 50 5.49 6.02 -9.39
C ASP A 50 4.51 5.90 -8.20
N ILE A 51 5.00 5.79 -6.95
CA ILE A 51 4.21 5.88 -5.70
C ILE A 51 4.13 7.33 -5.21
#